data_AF-A0A1H6JR58-F1
#
_entry.id   AF-A0A1H6JR58-F1
#
_cell.length_a   1.000
_cell.length_b   1.000
_cell.length_c   1.000
_cell.angle_alpha   90.00
_cell.angle_beta   90.00
_cell.angle_gamma   90.00
#
_symmetry.space_group_name_H-M   'P 1'
#
loop_
_entity.id
_entity.type
_entity.pdbx_description
1 polymer ?
#
loop_
_entity_poly.entity_id
_entity_poly.type
_entity_poly.pdbx_seq_one_letter_code
_entity_poly.pdbx_strand_id
1 'polypeptide(L)'
;MADKPSSGELLGIPYNFERPSLGRLLSSYWQPGKGMIVEKPFGIGYTLNLASWRSWVVLAVAAGLYWQGKQSADASDEEEATADDDGPVEVIVEDD
;
A
#
# COMPACT_ATOMS: atom_id res chain seq x y z
N MET A 1 -22.18 10.25 19.00
CA MET A 1 -21.99 8.79 18.90
C MET A 1 -21.04 8.39 20.00
N ALA A 2 -21.27 7.29 20.73
CA ALA A 2 -20.31 6.85 21.73
C ALA A 2 -18.99 6.52 21.01
N ASP A 3 -17.91 7.23 21.35
CA ASP A 3 -16.60 7.00 20.78
C ASP A 3 -16.22 5.54 21.00
N LYS A 4 -16.11 4.77 19.90
CA LYS A 4 -15.60 3.41 19.99
C LYS A 4 -14.13 3.49 20.43
N PRO A 5 -13.70 2.67 21.39
CA PRO A 5 -12.31 2.66 21.81
C PRO A 5 -11.42 2.26 20.62
N SER A 6 -10.40 3.08 20.34
CA SER A 6 -9.40 2.90 19.28
C SER A 6 -8.49 1.69 19.50
N SER A 7 -8.52 1.09 20.70
CA SER A 7 -7.77 -0.10 21.06
C SER A 7 -8.53 -0.96 22.07
N GLY A 8 -8.23 -2.26 22.11
CA GLY A 8 -8.90 -3.21 23.00
C GLY A 8 -8.60 -4.66 22.65
N GLU A 9 -9.43 -5.57 23.13
CA GLU A 9 -9.31 -7.01 22.89
C GLU A 9 -10.63 -7.55 22.34
N LEU A 10 -10.55 -8.34 21.27
CA LEU A 10 -11.70 -9.01 20.66
C LEU A 10 -11.42 -10.50 20.55
N LEU A 11 -12.19 -11.34 21.26
CA LEU A 11 -12.03 -12.80 21.24
C LEU A 11 -10.60 -13.30 21.60
N GLY A 12 -9.89 -12.63 22.50
CA GLY A 12 -8.50 -12.97 22.83
C GLY A 12 -7.46 -12.33 21.91
N ILE A 13 -7.89 -11.60 20.88
CA ILE A 13 -7.01 -10.98 19.88
C ILE A 13 -6.92 -9.48 20.17
N PRO A 14 -5.74 -8.95 20.55
CA PRO A 14 -5.57 -7.52 20.78
C PRO A 14 -5.67 -6.75 19.46
N TYR A 15 -6.47 -5.69 19.44
CA TYR A 15 -6.59 -4.77 18.31
C TYR A 15 -6.19 -3.35 18.72
N ASN A 16 -5.56 -2.62 17.81
CA ASN A 16 -5.20 -1.23 18.01
C ASN A 16 -5.19 -0.48 16.67
N PHE A 17 -6.14 0.43 16.51
CA PHE A 17 -6.34 1.26 15.32
C PHE A 17 -5.73 2.66 15.47
N GLU A 18 -4.96 2.92 16.53
CA GLU A 18 -4.24 4.19 16.65
C GLU A 18 -3.16 4.31 15.57
N ARG A 19 -2.85 5.56 15.19
CA ARG A 19 -1.83 5.81 14.17
C ARG A 19 -0.51 5.13 14.54
N PRO A 20 0.10 4.38 13.61
CA PRO A 20 1.40 3.79 13.83
C PRO A 20 2.44 4.90 14.02
N SER A 21 3.29 4.76 15.03
CA SER A 21 4.42 5.65 15.27
C SER A 21 5.72 4.85 15.35
N LEU A 22 6.82 5.45 14.90
CA LEU A 22 8.14 4.81 14.98
C LEU A 22 8.50 4.44 16.43
N GLY A 23 8.16 5.29 17.39
CA GLY A 23 8.37 5.01 18.82
C GLY A 23 7.61 3.76 19.31
N ARG A 24 6.35 3.59 18.88
CA ARG A 24 5.56 2.39 19.22
C ARG A 24 6.14 1.14 18.58
N LEU A 25 6.61 1.24 17.34
CA LEU A 25 7.30 0.16 16.63
C LEU A 25 8.55 -0.29 17.40
N LEU A 26 9.42 0.63 17.80
CA LEU A 26 10.60 0.32 18.62
C LEU A 26 10.24 -0.28 19.97
N SER A 27 9.21 0.25 20.65
CA SER A 27 8.74 -0.29 21.94
C SER A 27 8.09 -1.67 21.85
N SER A 28 7.68 -2.12 20.66
CA SER A 28 7.19 -3.48 20.45
C SER A 28 8.33 -4.49 20.32
N TYR A 29 9.49 -4.03 19.88
CA TYR A 29 10.69 -4.86 19.69
C TYR A 29 11.52 -4.98 20.96
N TRP A 30 11.47 -3.95 21.82
CA TRP A 30 12.23 -3.89 23.07
C TRP A 30 11.37 -3.34 24.19
N GLN A 31 11.00 -4.20 25.15
CA GLN A 31 10.33 -3.81 26.40
C GLN A 31 11.18 -4.26 27.59
N PRO A 32 11.98 -3.37 28.20
CA PRO A 32 12.79 -3.75 29.33
C PRO A 32 11.89 -4.01 30.54
N GLY A 33 12.03 -5.18 31.17
CA GLY A 33 11.32 -5.55 32.41
C GLY A 33 10.01 -6.35 32.27
N LYS A 34 9.54 -6.69 31.05
CA LYS A 34 8.27 -7.42 30.83
C LYS A 34 8.38 -8.91 30.44
N GLY A 35 9.59 -9.49 30.43
CA GLY A 35 9.80 -10.92 30.10
C GLY A 35 9.86 -11.21 28.59
N MET A 36 10.27 -12.43 28.20
CA MET A 36 10.60 -12.80 26.80
C MET A 36 9.39 -12.91 25.85
N ILE A 37 8.16 -12.71 26.33
CA ILE A 37 6.93 -12.80 25.53
C ILE A 37 6.31 -11.40 25.51
N VAL A 38 6.67 -10.60 24.51
CA VAL A 38 6.08 -9.26 24.29
C VAL A 38 4.84 -9.41 23.41
N GLU A 39 3.79 -8.65 23.70
CA GLU A 39 2.59 -8.57 22.84
C GLU A 39 3.01 -8.17 21.42
N LYS A 40 2.83 -9.11 20.48
CA LYS A 40 3.17 -8.90 19.09
C LYS A 40 2.16 -7.92 18.49
N PRO A 41 2.58 -6.74 18.01
CA PRO A 41 1.63 -5.81 17.43
C PRO A 41 1.04 -6.43 16.17
N PHE A 42 -0.29 -6.41 16.08
CA PHE A 42 -1.01 -6.88 14.92
C PHE A 42 -0.57 -6.08 13.68
N GLY A 43 -0.26 -6.76 12.57
CA GLY A 43 0.01 -6.14 11.26
C GLY A 43 1.48 -5.90 10.87
N ILE A 44 2.42 -5.72 11.79
CA ILE A 44 3.81 -5.31 11.42
C ILE A 44 4.68 -6.49 10.93
N GLY A 45 4.25 -7.75 11.13
CA GLY A 45 4.91 -8.96 10.60
C GLY A 45 4.11 -9.73 9.56
N TYR A 46 2.94 -9.22 9.15
CA TYR A 46 2.02 -9.91 8.23
C TYR A 46 2.01 -9.33 6.81
N THR A 47 2.79 -8.28 6.55
CA THR A 47 2.82 -7.63 5.23
C THR A 47 3.90 -8.24 4.32
N LEU A 48 5.12 -8.47 4.80
CA LEU A 48 6.21 -9.09 4.03
C LEU A 48 7.40 -9.52 4.94
N ASN A 49 7.86 -10.77 4.85
CA ASN A 49 9.01 -11.27 5.64
C ASN A 49 10.33 -11.13 4.86
N LEU A 50 11.12 -10.09 5.12
CA LEU A 50 12.40 -9.86 4.44
C LEU A 50 13.52 -10.85 4.80
N ALA A 51 13.38 -11.65 5.86
CA ALA A 51 14.33 -12.72 6.16
C ALA A 51 14.12 -13.96 5.26
N SER A 52 12.97 -14.05 4.58
CA SER A 52 12.71 -15.08 3.58
C SER A 52 13.20 -14.62 2.21
N TRP A 53 14.10 -15.38 1.59
CA TRP A 53 14.58 -15.10 0.22
C TRP A 53 13.44 -15.06 -0.81
N ARG A 54 12.33 -15.77 -0.57
CA ARG A 54 11.13 -15.76 -1.42
C ARG A 54 10.44 -14.38 -1.44
N SER A 55 10.48 -13.65 -0.33
CA SER A 55 9.91 -12.30 -0.27
C SER A 55 10.68 -11.31 -1.14
N TRP A 56 11.99 -11.52 -1.29
CA TRP A 56 12.80 -10.72 -2.21
C TRP A 56 12.43 -10.97 -3.67
N VAL A 57 12.08 -12.21 -4.02
CA VAL A 57 11.55 -12.53 -5.36
C VAL A 57 10.24 -11.77 -5.62
N VAL A 58 9.32 -11.74 -4.64
CA VAL A 58 8.06 -10.98 -4.76
C VAL A 58 8.32 -9.49 -4.99
N LEU A 59 9.25 -8.89 -4.24
CA LEU A 59 9.65 -7.49 -4.42
C LEU A 59 10.23 -7.23 -5.81
N ALA A 60 11.11 -8.12 -6.30
CA ALA A 60 11.70 -7.98 -7.62
C ALA A 60 10.65 -8.01 -8.74
N VAL A 61 9.67 -8.91 -8.64
CA VAL A 61 8.55 -8.99 -9.60
C VAL A 61 7.70 -7.72 -9.55
N ALA A 62 7.31 -7.26 -8.36
CA ALA A 62 6.52 -6.04 -8.20
C ALA A 62 7.26 -4.81 -8.77
N ALA A 63 8.57 -4.69 -8.53
CA ALA A 63 9.39 -3.63 -9.08
C ALA A 63 9.50 -3.70 -10.62
N GLY A 64 9.65 -4.91 -11.18
CA GLY A 64 9.65 -5.12 -12.63
C GLY A 64 8.35 -4.70 -13.29
N LEU A 65 7.21 -5.10 -12.70
CA LEU A 65 5.88 -4.70 -13.19
C LEU A 65 5.66 -3.19 -13.09
N TYR A 66 6.10 -2.56 -12.00
CA TYR A 66 6.02 -1.11 -11.84
C TYR A 66 6.83 -0.37 -12.92
N TRP A 67 8.04 -0.85 -13.23
CA TRP A 67 8.87 -0.26 -14.28
C TRP A 67 8.27 -0.44 -15.67
N GLN A 68 7.73 -1.63 -15.98
CA GLN A 68 7.01 -1.88 -17.22
C GLN A 68 5.78 -0.97 -17.37
N GLY A 69 5.01 -0.80 -16.30
CA GLY A 69 3.85 0.11 -16.28
C GLY A 69 4.24 1.56 -16.55
N LYS A 70 5.37 2.01 -16.02
CA LYS A 70 5.88 3.36 -16.26
C LYS A 70 6.32 3.56 -17.72
N GLN A 71 6.99 2.58 -18.32
CA GLN A 71 7.40 2.66 -19.73
C GLN A 71 6.21 2.63 -20.69
N SER A 72 5.13 1.94 -20.33
CA SER A 72 3.88 1.94 -21.11
C SER A 72 3.17 3.29 -21.04
N ALA A 73 3.29 4.02 -19.92
CA ALA A 73 2.77 5.37 -19.78
C ALA A 73 3.59 6.42 -20.54
N ASP A 74 4.92 6.29 -20.59
CA ASP A 74 5.78 7.15 -21.43
C ASP A 74 5.57 6.89 -22.93
N ALA A 75 5.32 5.63 -23.34
CA ALA A 75 5.08 5.29 -24.75
C ALA A 75 3.73 5.83 -25.27
N SER A 76 2.71 5.95 -24.41
CA SER A 76 1.44 6.60 -24.78
C SER A 76 1.57 8.11 -25.00
N ASP A 77 2.54 8.78 -24.37
CA ASP A 77 2.82 10.20 -24.61
C ASP A 77 3.62 10.43 -25.91
N GLU A 78 4.35 9.43 -26.40
CA GLU A 78 5.09 9.50 -27.67
C GLU A 78 4.24 9.14 -28.90
N GLU A 79 3.17 8.36 -28.74
CA GLU A 79 2.22 8.01 -29.82
C GLU A 79 1.26 9.16 -30.18
N GLU A 80 0.99 10.11 -29.27
CA GLU A 80 0.21 11.33 -29.59
C GLU A 80 0.94 12.30 -30.53
N ALA A 81 2.26 12.15 -30.73
CA ALA A 81 3.01 13.02 -31.64
C ALA A 81 3.02 12.53 -33.10
N THR A 82 2.52 11.32 -33.40
CA THR A 82 2.62 10.73 -34.76
C THR A 82 1.36 10.04 -35.29
N ALA A 83 0.23 10.03 -34.57
CA ALA A 83 -1.06 9.56 -35.09
C ALA A 83 -2.00 10.75 -35.41
N ASP A 84 -2.04 11.09 -36.70
CA ASP A 84 -3.10 11.74 -37.48
C ASP A 84 -4.25 12.49 -36.77
N ASP A 85 -4.41 13.76 -37.12
CA ASP A 85 -5.58 14.29 -37.85
C ASP A 85 -6.98 13.75 -37.49
N ASP A 86 -7.33 13.67 -36.21
CA ASP A 86 -8.73 13.51 -35.77
C ASP A 86 -9.02 14.55 -34.68
N GLY A 87 -9.27 15.78 -35.12
CA GLY A 87 -9.72 16.88 -34.27
C GLY A 87 -11.04 16.54 -33.56
N PRO A 88 -11.34 17.20 -32.42
CA PRO A 88 -12.57 16.94 -31.67
C PRO A 88 -13.80 17.07 -32.57
N VAL A 89 -14.60 16.00 -32.66
CA VAL A 89 -15.79 15.94 -33.52
C VAL A 89 -16.82 16.96 -33.04
N GLU A 90 -17.01 18.03 -33.80
CA GLU A 90 -18.04 19.03 -33.54
C GLU A 90 -19.43 18.44 -33.86
N VAL A 91 -20.24 18.25 -32.82
CA VAL A 91 -21.61 17.76 -32.96
C VAL A 91 -22.51 18.94 -33.35
N ILE A 92 -23.00 18.93 -34.58
CA ILE A 92 -24.05 19.86 -35.03
C ILE A 92 -25.40 19.28 -34.60
N VAL A 93 -26.12 19.99 -33.74
CA VAL A 93 -27.50 19.65 -33.38
C VAL A 93 -28.41 20.38 -34.37
N GLU A 94 -29.18 19.65 -35.17
CA GLU A 94 -30.28 20.23 -35.96
C GLU A 94 -31.47 20.49 -35.03
N ASP A 95 -31.81 21.77 -34.85
CA ASP A 95 -33.03 22.20 -34.17
C ASP A 95 -34.19 22.18 -35.19
N ASP A 96 -35.22 21.37 -34.91
CA ASP A 96 -36.49 21.28 -35.64
C ASP A 96 -37.56 22.19 -34.99
#